data_AF-E4LA35-F1
#
_entry.id   AF-E4LA35-F1
#
_cell.length_a   1.000
_cell.length_b   1.000
_cell.length_c   1.000
_cell.angle_alpha   90.00
_cell.angle_beta   90.00
_cell.angle_gamma   90.00
#
_symmetry.space_group_name_H-M   'P 1'
#
loop_
_entity.id
_entity.type
_entity.pdbx_description
1 polymer ?
#
loop_
_entity_poly.entity_id
_entity_poly.type
_entity_poly.pdbx_seq_one_letter_code
_entity_poly.pdbx_strand_id
1 'polypeptide(L)'
;MIKKSLLKGLLFACFLSYFAIVPCTLSSAQETYTITDTELKQLETNLETLKKHSKKKQELLTKQQNQLQEVKKELTKAQGQIKALKNLNERTQNSLTIANQYLQEYEKETSQKIKSEKRQKHIWQLATVVMTIVVITK
;
A
#
# COMPACT_ATOMS: atom_id res chain seq x y z
N MET A 1 -36.73 53.60 85.04
CA MET A 1 -36.14 52.27 84.73
C MET A 1 -36.79 51.62 83.49
N ILE A 2 -37.17 52.39 82.45
CA ILE A 2 -38.08 51.90 81.36
C ILE A 2 -37.42 51.90 79.96
N LYS A 3 -36.30 52.61 79.74
CA LYS A 3 -35.67 52.72 78.40
C LYS A 3 -34.96 51.45 77.92
N LYS A 4 -34.56 50.53 78.82
CA LYS A 4 -33.77 49.33 78.47
C LYS A 4 -34.61 48.21 77.84
N SER A 5 -35.92 48.12 78.10
CA SER A 5 -36.77 47.05 77.53
C SER A 5 -37.17 47.33 76.08
N LEU A 6 -37.40 48.60 75.74
CA LEU A 6 -37.75 49.01 74.37
C LEU A 6 -36.59 48.85 73.39
N LEU A 7 -35.35 49.13 73.84
CA LEU A 7 -34.15 48.95 73.01
C LEU A 7 -33.89 47.46 72.69
N LYS A 8 -34.17 46.58 73.65
CA LYS A 8 -34.06 45.12 73.47
C LYS A 8 -35.11 44.58 72.49
N GLY A 9 -36.34 45.10 72.55
CA GLY A 9 -37.41 44.77 71.60
C GLY A 9 -37.11 45.23 70.17
N LEU A 10 -36.55 46.42 70.01
CA LEU A 10 -36.15 46.95 68.70
C LEU A 10 -34.99 46.14 68.09
N LEU A 11 -33.98 45.78 68.88
CA LEU A 11 -32.88 44.92 68.43
C LEU A 11 -33.39 43.53 68.03
N PHE A 12 -34.29 42.93 68.80
CA PHE A 12 -34.86 41.63 68.48
C PHE A 12 -35.68 41.65 67.18
N ALA A 13 -36.47 42.71 66.95
CA ALA A 13 -37.20 42.92 65.70
C ALA A 13 -36.26 43.10 64.49
N CYS A 14 -35.15 43.84 64.66
CA CYS A 14 -34.13 43.98 63.62
C CYS A 14 -33.39 42.66 63.32
N PHE A 15 -33.13 41.82 64.33
CA PHE A 15 -32.53 40.51 64.11
C PHE A 15 -33.48 39.55 63.40
N LEU A 16 -34.78 39.57 63.71
CA LEU A 16 -35.78 38.78 63.01
C LEU A 16 -35.96 39.20 61.55
N SER A 17 -35.95 40.51 61.25
CA SER A 17 -36.05 40.97 59.85
C SER A 17 -34.79 40.63 59.06
N TYR A 18 -33.61 40.70 59.68
CA TYR A 18 -32.36 40.31 59.04
C TYR A 18 -32.35 38.79 58.74
N PHE A 19 -32.79 37.95 59.67
CA PHE A 19 -32.84 36.51 59.47
C PHE A 19 -33.91 36.07 58.45
N ALA A 20 -34.98 36.86 58.26
CA ALA A 20 -36.00 36.61 57.25
C ALA A 20 -35.58 36.99 55.83
N ILE A 21 -34.63 37.94 55.67
CA ILE A 21 -34.13 38.38 54.37
C ILE A 21 -32.98 37.49 53.87
N VAL A 22 -32.19 36.90 54.79
CA VAL A 22 -31.04 36.04 54.47
C VAL A 22 -31.36 34.77 53.65
N PRO A 23 -32.48 34.05 53.84
CA PRO A 23 -32.79 32.90 52.99
C PRO A 23 -33.26 33.29 51.58
N CYS A 24 -33.62 34.56 51.34
CA CYS A 24 -34.20 34.98 50.06
C CYS A 24 -33.14 35.29 48.97
N THR A 25 -31.87 35.49 49.35
CA THR A 25 -30.80 35.85 48.40
C THR A 25 -29.82 34.71 48.10
N LEU A 26 -30.02 33.52 48.68
CA LEU A 26 -29.18 32.33 48.47
C LEU A 26 -29.79 31.30 47.52
N SER A 27 -30.96 31.59 46.92
CA SER A 27 -31.41 30.86 45.73
C SER A 27 -30.60 31.35 44.53
N SER A 28 -29.32 30.98 44.50
CA SER A 28 -28.47 31.08 43.33
C SER A 28 -29.21 30.42 42.18
N ALA A 29 -29.35 31.16 41.09
CA ALA A 29 -29.99 30.74 39.86
C ALA A 29 -29.55 29.32 39.48
N GLN A 30 -30.39 28.35 39.79
CA GLN A 30 -30.31 27.04 39.18
C GLN A 30 -30.83 27.25 37.77
N GLU A 31 -29.90 27.45 36.83
CA GLU A 31 -30.19 27.41 35.40
C GLU A 31 -30.83 26.05 35.11
N THR A 32 -32.15 26.06 35.15
CA THR A 32 -32.95 24.89 34.83
C THR A 32 -32.98 24.88 33.32
N TYR A 33 -32.02 24.18 32.71
CA TYR A 33 -31.97 23.98 31.26
C TYR A 33 -33.16 23.10 30.86
N THR A 34 -34.33 23.72 30.69
CA THR A 34 -35.46 23.10 30.04
C THR A 34 -35.12 22.99 28.57
N ILE A 35 -34.65 21.81 28.16
CA ILE A 35 -34.54 21.45 26.74
C ILE A 35 -35.93 21.68 26.15
N THR A 36 -36.02 22.59 25.20
CA THR A 36 -37.29 22.86 24.52
C THR A 36 -37.58 21.70 23.56
N ASP A 37 -38.84 21.31 23.35
CA ASP A 37 -39.20 20.20 22.45
C ASP A 37 -38.57 20.33 21.04
N THR A 38 -38.29 21.56 20.61
CA THR A 38 -37.59 21.88 19.37
C THR A 38 -36.12 21.43 19.37
N GLU A 39 -35.40 21.68 20.47
CA GLU A 39 -34.00 21.28 20.65
C GLU A 39 -33.87 19.76 20.78
N LEU A 40 -34.81 19.11 21.46
CA LEU A 40 -34.87 17.66 21.56
C LEU A 40 -35.07 17.01 20.19
N LYS A 41 -36.03 17.50 19.40
CA LYS A 41 -36.27 17.02 18.03
C LYS A 41 -35.07 17.24 17.12
N GLN A 42 -34.39 18.38 17.26
CA GLN A 42 -33.19 18.67 16.48
C GLN A 42 -32.04 17.72 16.85
N LEU A 43 -31.85 17.45 18.15
CA LEU A 43 -30.86 16.49 18.62
C LEU A 43 -31.16 15.07 18.14
N GLU A 44 -32.42 14.65 18.18
CA GLU A 44 -32.86 13.34 17.69
C GLU A 44 -32.61 13.19 16.18
N THR A 45 -32.95 14.22 15.39
CA THR A 45 -32.68 14.25 13.95
C THR A 45 -31.17 14.19 13.65
N ASN A 46 -30.36 14.92 14.42
CA ASN A 46 -28.91 14.90 14.30
C ASN A 46 -28.33 13.52 14.64
N LEU A 47 -28.81 12.87 15.71
CA LEU A 47 -28.41 11.52 16.08
C LEU A 47 -28.78 10.49 15.01
N GLU A 48 -29.98 10.58 14.44
CA GLU A 48 -30.40 9.68 13.37
C GLU A 48 -29.54 9.88 12.11
N THR A 49 -29.26 11.13 11.75
CA THR A 49 -28.39 11.48 10.63
C THR A 49 -26.96 10.98 10.85
N LEU A 50 -26.41 11.16 12.05
CA LEU A 50 -25.09 10.69 12.42
C LEU A 50 -25.01 9.15 12.37
N LYS A 51 -26.04 8.46 12.86
CA LYS A 51 -26.15 6.99 12.79
C LYS A 51 -26.16 6.50 11.34
N LYS A 52 -26.92 7.17 10.45
CA LYS A 52 -26.92 6.87 9.01
C LYS A 52 -25.54 7.08 8.39
N HIS A 53 -24.88 8.20 8.70
CA HIS A 53 -23.53 8.51 8.20
C HIS A 53 -22.49 7.50 8.70
N SER A 54 -22.55 7.14 9.98
CA SER A 54 -21.65 6.14 10.58
C SER A 54 -21.83 4.77 9.92
N LYS A 55 -23.07 4.34 9.69
CA LYS A 55 -23.36 3.08 8.99
C LYS A 55 -22.81 3.09 7.56
N LYS A 56 -23.06 4.18 6.81
CA LYS A 56 -22.55 4.34 5.44
C LYS A 56 -21.02 4.33 5.40
N LYS A 57 -20.37 4.99 6.37
CA LYS A 57 -18.90 4.99 6.49
C LYS A 57 -18.37 3.60 6.79
N GLN A 58 -19.01 2.85 7.68
CA GLN A 58 -18.63 1.46 7.97
C GLN A 58 -18.76 0.58 6.74
N GLU A 59 -19.85 0.69 5.99
CA GLU A 59 -20.05 -0.07 4.74
C GLU A 59 -18.99 0.28 3.70
N LEU A 60 -18.64 1.57 3.56
CA LEU A 60 -17.59 2.02 2.65
C LEU A 60 -16.21 1.47 3.05
N LEU A 61 -15.88 1.51 4.35
CA LEU A 61 -14.63 0.96 4.87
C LEU A 61 -14.53 -0.55 4.61
N THR A 62 -15.61 -1.29 4.86
CA THR A 62 -15.64 -2.73 4.56
C THR A 62 -15.44 -3.01 3.07
N LYS A 63 -16.08 -2.23 2.18
CA LYS A 63 -15.88 -2.35 0.72
C LYS A 63 -14.44 -2.06 0.32
N GLN A 64 -13.86 -0.97 0.83
CA GLN A 64 -12.47 -0.60 0.56
C GLN A 64 -11.50 -1.66 1.07
N GLN A 65 -11.73 -2.23 2.25
CA GLN A 65 -10.90 -3.30 2.80
C GLN A 65 -10.95 -4.56 1.94
N ASN A 66 -12.14 -4.94 1.45
CA ASN A 66 -12.29 -6.08 0.54
C ASN A 66 -11.55 -5.85 -0.78
N GLN A 67 -11.72 -4.67 -1.40
CA GLN A 67 -11.00 -4.29 -2.62
C GLN A 67 -9.48 -4.32 -2.42
N LEU A 68 -9.01 -3.79 -1.29
CA LEU A 68 -7.58 -3.79 -0.97
C LEU A 68 -7.03 -5.21 -0.76
N GLN A 69 -7.84 -6.12 -0.22
CA GLN A 69 -7.49 -7.54 -0.11
C GLN A 69 -7.42 -8.23 -1.47
N GLU A 70 -8.37 -7.94 -2.38
CA GLU A 70 -8.35 -8.47 -3.75
C GLU A 70 -7.12 -7.98 -4.52
N VAL A 71 -6.86 -6.67 -4.50
CA VAL A 71 -5.67 -6.08 -5.15
C VAL A 71 -4.38 -6.68 -4.58
N LYS A 72 -4.30 -6.92 -3.27
CA LYS A 72 -3.14 -7.60 -2.66
C LYS A 72 -2.97 -9.04 -3.17
N LYS A 73 -4.06 -9.79 -3.33
CA LYS A 73 -4.01 -11.15 -3.90
C LYS A 73 -3.52 -11.12 -5.34
N GLU A 74 -4.06 -10.22 -6.16
CA GLU A 74 -3.65 -10.05 -7.55
C GLU A 74 -2.19 -9.64 -7.67
N LEU A 75 -1.74 -8.69 -6.84
CA LEU A 75 -0.34 -8.25 -6.80
C LEU A 75 0.60 -9.40 -6.43
N THR A 76 0.21 -10.23 -5.45
CA THR A 76 0.99 -11.42 -5.06
C THR A 76 1.09 -12.42 -6.22
N LYS A 77 -0.02 -12.65 -6.94
CA LYS A 77 -0.04 -13.51 -8.12
C LYS A 77 0.84 -12.97 -9.24
N ALA A 78 0.75 -11.67 -9.53
CA ALA A 78 1.56 -11.00 -10.54
C ALA A 78 3.05 -11.08 -10.21
N GLN A 79 3.43 -10.86 -8.95
CA GLN A 79 4.82 -11.03 -8.49
C GLN A 79 5.32 -12.47 -8.70
N GLY A 80 4.48 -13.47 -8.41
CA GLY A 80 4.80 -14.88 -8.69
C GLY A 80 5.05 -15.14 -10.19
N GLN A 81 4.18 -14.61 -11.05
CA GLN A 81 4.35 -14.71 -12.51
C GLN A 81 5.61 -14.02 -13.00
N ILE A 82 5.92 -12.81 -12.51
CA ILE A 82 7.15 -12.08 -12.85
C ILE A 82 8.38 -12.90 -12.47
N LYS A 83 8.40 -13.52 -11.29
CA LYS A 83 9.51 -14.37 -10.85
C LYS A 83 9.69 -15.60 -11.73
N ALA A 84 8.59 -16.24 -12.12
CA ALA A 84 8.62 -17.39 -13.03
C ALA A 84 9.12 -16.99 -14.42
N LEU A 85 8.65 -15.88 -14.98
CA LEU A 85 9.09 -15.35 -16.27
C LEU A 85 10.57 -14.98 -16.24
N LYS A 86 11.06 -14.38 -15.15
CA LYS A 86 12.48 -14.06 -15.00
C LYS A 86 13.34 -15.32 -15.04
N ASN A 87 12.95 -16.37 -14.30
CA ASN A 87 13.66 -17.64 -14.30
C ASN A 87 13.66 -18.31 -15.69
N LEU A 88 12.50 -18.31 -16.36
CA LEU A 88 12.38 -18.82 -17.73
C LEU A 88 13.31 -18.06 -18.68
N ASN A 89 13.32 -16.73 -18.59
CA ASN A 89 14.15 -15.89 -19.45
C ASN A 89 15.65 -16.14 -19.23
N GLU A 90 16.08 -16.28 -17.97
CA GLU A 90 17.47 -16.65 -17.63
C GLU A 90 17.86 -18.01 -18.23
N ARG A 91 16.97 -19.02 -18.12
CA ARG A 91 17.21 -20.34 -18.73
C ARG A 91 17.30 -20.28 -20.25
N THR A 92 16.39 -19.55 -20.88
CA THR A 92 16.38 -19.35 -22.34
C THR A 92 17.64 -18.63 -22.81
N GLN A 93 18.06 -17.58 -22.10
CA GLN A 93 19.29 -16.86 -22.41
C GLN A 93 20.51 -17.77 -22.30
N ASN A 94 20.62 -18.56 -21.22
CA ASN A 94 21.70 -19.53 -21.07
C ASN A 94 21.70 -20.57 -22.19
N SER A 95 20.53 -21.11 -22.54
CA SER A 95 20.39 -22.07 -23.64
C SER A 95 20.82 -21.47 -24.99
N LEU A 96 20.46 -20.20 -25.25
CA LEU A 96 20.88 -19.48 -26.46
C LEU A 96 22.39 -19.24 -26.48
N THR A 97 22.98 -18.87 -25.34
CA THR A 97 24.44 -18.71 -25.24
C THR A 97 25.16 -20.01 -25.54
N ILE A 98 24.71 -21.14 -24.97
CA ILE A 98 25.28 -22.46 -25.22
C ILE A 98 25.12 -22.86 -26.69
N ALA A 99 23.93 -22.67 -27.27
CA ALA A 99 23.69 -22.96 -28.68
C ALA A 99 24.62 -22.16 -29.60
N ASN A 100 24.80 -20.87 -29.32
CA ASN A 100 25.73 -20.01 -30.07
C ASN A 100 27.18 -20.47 -29.94
N GLN A 101 27.62 -20.90 -28.75
CA GLN A 101 28.96 -21.45 -28.55
C GLN A 101 29.17 -22.72 -29.40
N TYR A 102 28.21 -23.64 -29.39
CA TYR A 102 28.28 -24.85 -30.23
C TYR A 102 28.31 -24.52 -31.72
N LEU A 103 27.52 -23.55 -32.17
CA LEU A 103 27.55 -23.11 -33.57
C LEU A 103 28.92 -22.53 -33.95
N GLN A 104 29.52 -21.70 -33.09
CA GLN A 104 30.86 -21.15 -33.34
C GLN A 104 31.95 -22.24 -33.39
N GLU A 105 31.91 -23.21 -32.47
CA GLU A 105 32.84 -24.34 -32.48
C GLU A 105 32.69 -25.15 -33.77
N TYR A 106 31.45 -25.44 -34.18
CA TYR A 106 31.16 -26.15 -35.42
C TYR A 106 31.63 -25.40 -36.67
N GLU A 107 31.40 -24.09 -36.76
CA GLU A 107 31.90 -23.25 -37.85
C GLU A 107 33.43 -23.23 -37.89
N LYS A 108 34.07 -23.19 -36.72
CA LYS A 108 35.53 -23.25 -36.62
C LYS A 108 36.06 -24.60 -37.11
N GLU A 109 35.51 -25.71 -36.64
CA GLU A 109 35.92 -27.05 -37.08
C GLU A 109 35.71 -27.27 -38.57
N THR A 110 34.55 -26.90 -39.11
CA THR A 110 34.25 -27.02 -40.53
C THR A 110 35.20 -26.17 -41.38
N SER A 111 35.48 -24.92 -40.95
CA SER A 111 36.46 -24.08 -41.64
C SER A 111 37.88 -24.66 -41.61
N GLN A 112 38.28 -25.30 -40.50
CA GLN A 112 39.57 -25.97 -40.39
C GLN A 112 39.66 -27.20 -41.29
N LYS A 113 38.61 -28.03 -41.32
CA LYS A 113 38.49 -29.20 -42.21
C LYS A 113 38.61 -28.77 -43.66
N ILE A 114 37.84 -27.77 -44.09
CA ILE A 114 37.91 -27.21 -45.45
C ILE A 114 39.32 -26.70 -45.77
N LYS A 115 39.99 -25.99 -44.85
CA LYS A 115 41.37 -25.52 -45.05
C LYS A 115 42.34 -26.70 -45.22
N SER A 116 42.21 -27.75 -44.40
CA SER A 116 43.07 -28.93 -44.49
C SER A 116 42.87 -29.71 -45.79
N GLU A 117 41.62 -29.91 -46.22
CA GLU A 117 41.28 -30.56 -47.48
C GLU A 117 41.78 -29.75 -48.69
N LYS A 118 41.63 -28.41 -48.66
CA LYS A 118 42.18 -27.54 -49.70
C LYS A 118 43.70 -27.69 -49.81
N ARG A 119 44.44 -27.69 -48.69
CA ARG A 119 45.90 -27.92 -48.71
C ARG A 119 46.27 -29.27 -49.29
N GLN A 120 45.58 -30.33 -48.87
CA GLN A 120 45.82 -31.67 -49.42
C GLN A 120 45.57 -31.72 -50.93
N LYS A 121 44.47 -31.13 -51.41
CA LYS A 121 44.17 -31.02 -52.85
C LYS A 121 45.27 -30.26 -53.59
N HIS A 122 45.76 -29.14 -53.07
CA HIS A 122 46.86 -28.40 -53.69
C HIS A 122 48.16 -29.20 -53.76
N ILE A 123 48.50 -29.96 -52.72
CA ILE A 123 49.67 -30.84 -52.71
C ILE A 123 49.51 -31.96 -53.76
N TRP A 124 48.35 -32.62 -53.81
CA TRP A 124 48.06 -33.65 -54.80
C TRP A 124 48.05 -33.12 -56.24
N GLN A 125 47.55 -31.90 -56.45
CA GLN A 125 47.61 -31.22 -57.74
C GLN A 125 49.06 -30.98 -58.17
N LEU A 126 49.91 -30.49 -57.26
CA LEU A 126 51.33 -30.24 -57.55
C LEU A 126 52.10 -31.53 -57.81
N ALA A 127 51.85 -32.59 -57.02
CA ALA A 127 52.45 -33.90 -57.23
C ALA A 127 52.09 -34.48 -58.61
N THR A 128 50.82 -34.35 -59.03
CA THR A 128 50.37 -34.80 -60.36
C THR A 128 51.08 -34.03 -61.48
N VAL A 129 51.22 -32.71 -61.36
CA VAL A 129 51.93 -31.87 -62.35
C VAL A 129 53.41 -32.24 -62.45
N VAL A 130 54.08 -32.48 -61.31
CA VAL A 130 55.48 -32.91 -61.31
C VAL A 130 55.63 -34.28 -61.99
N MET A 131 54.74 -35.23 -61.68
CA MET A 131 54.77 -36.57 -62.28
C MET A 131 54.57 -36.53 -63.79
N THR A 132 53.65 -35.72 -64.32
CA THR A 132 53.45 -35.61 -65.76
C THR A 132 54.66 -34.99 -66.47
N ILE A 133 55.31 -33.97 -65.89
CA ILE A 133 56.53 -33.37 -66.46
C ILE A 133 57.67 -34.40 -66.51
N VAL A 134 57.88 -35.18 -65.43
CA VAL A 134 58.92 -36.21 -65.38
C VAL A 134 58.70 -37.29 -66.44
N VAL A 135 57.45 -37.72 -66.65
CA VAL A 135 57.09 -38.71 -67.69
C VAL A 135 57.32 -38.17 -69.10
N ILE A 136 57.09 -36.88 -69.35
CA ILE A 136 57.32 -36.25 -70.66
C ILE A 136 58.82 -36.07 -70.94
N THR A 137 59.63 -35.85 -69.89
CA THR A 137 61.07 -35.55 -70.02
C THR A 137 61.94 -36.81 -70.07
N LYS A 138 61.42 -37.98 -69.69
CA LYS A 138 62.07 -39.29 -69.83
C LYS A 138 61.71 -39.96 -71.15
#